data_AF-A0AAD9WGM5-F1
#
_entry.id   AF-A0AAD9WGM5-F1
#
_cell.length_a   1.000
_cell.length_b   1.000
_cell.length_c   1.000
_cell.angle_alpha   90.00
_cell.angle_beta   90.00
_cell.angle_gamma   90.00
#
_symmetry.space_group_name_H-M   'P 1'
#
loop_
_entity.id
_entity.type
_entity.pdbx_description
1 polymer ?
#
loop_
_entity_poly.entity_id
_entity_poly.type
_entity_poly.pdbx_seq_one_letter_code
_entity_poly.pdbx_strand_id
1 'polypeptide(L)'
;MKVEIQWKKLVKPSVPTPSDQRKWKLTSIDELQMPNYVGVIFYYRDNAGNPGVDISQRLHQMEESLSKTLTLFYPMAGRYIEDDDGCFIDCNDLGVDFVHAKVDGQIDQLLHRDPDMDLLEYLSQFPNNLVGNPLVVIQVNTFECGGIAIGLRSTHRISDVHTMAIFVNSWATACRGNVDVTVCPNFELSSLFPMKVSAVANWPPPRIIGSKEFTVSRFRFSGDAVSKLRALARDDAKDSMGNNFQPSRVEVVSALISKALVKIDRCGQGEERPIAVYMTFNLRDKVKLKIPANSCGNFFSMISGRSDQPAASKRNPEFNEM
;
A
#
# COMPACT_ATOMS: atom_id res chain seq x y z
N MET A 1 -17.76 -17.35 1.91
CA MET A 1 -17.02 -17.55 3.17
C MET A 1 -17.48 -16.49 4.14
N LYS A 2 -17.73 -16.86 5.39
CA LYS A 2 -18.09 -15.99 6.50
C LYS A 2 -16.85 -15.74 7.35
N VAL A 3 -16.61 -14.48 7.69
CA VAL A 3 -15.56 -14.06 8.59
C VAL A 3 -16.18 -13.74 9.96
N GLU A 4 -15.69 -14.37 11.02
CA GLU A 4 -16.17 -14.18 12.39
C GLU A 4 -15.04 -13.67 13.29
N ILE A 5 -15.17 -12.42 13.74
CA ILE A 5 -14.23 -11.79 14.68
C ILE A 5 -14.32 -12.53 16.02
N GLN A 6 -13.19 -13.07 16.47
CA GLN A 6 -13.08 -13.75 17.76
C GLN A 6 -12.71 -12.77 18.86
N TRP A 7 -11.76 -11.87 18.58
CA TRP A 7 -11.36 -10.81 19.50
C TRP A 7 -10.66 -9.66 18.78
N LYS A 8 -10.61 -8.52 19.46
CA LYS A 8 -9.90 -7.30 19.06
C LYS A 8 -9.16 -6.74 20.27
N LYS A 9 -7.90 -6.34 20.09
CA LYS A 9 -7.08 -5.73 21.15
C LYS A 9 -6.16 -4.65 20.60
N LEU A 10 -5.74 -3.75 21.49
CA LEU A 10 -4.76 -2.72 21.19
C LEU A 10 -3.37 -3.20 21.61
N VAL A 11 -2.49 -3.43 20.64
CA VAL A 11 -1.09 -3.80 20.89
C VAL A 11 -0.25 -2.55 20.99
N LYS A 12 0.41 -2.37 22.14
CA LYS A 12 1.25 -1.22 22.45
C LYS A 12 2.73 -1.53 22.21
N PRO A 13 3.59 -0.50 22.05
CA PRO A 13 5.04 -0.68 22.09
C PRO A 13 5.48 -1.40 23.37
N SER A 14 6.50 -2.26 23.25
CA SER A 14 7.05 -3.00 24.39
C SER A 14 7.82 -2.12 25.38
N VAL A 15 8.33 -1.00 24.88
CA VAL A 15 9.00 0.08 25.63
C VAL A 15 8.24 1.37 25.34
N PRO A 16 7.87 2.16 26.37
CA PRO A 16 7.17 3.41 26.18
C PRO A 16 7.92 4.39 25.29
N THR A 17 7.18 5.15 24.47
CA THR A 17 7.75 6.20 23.63
C THR A 17 8.36 7.30 24.50
N PRO A 18 9.63 7.68 24.28
CA PRO A 18 10.26 8.81 24.97
C PRO A 18 9.46 10.11 24.84
N SER A 19 9.47 10.95 25.87
CA SER A 19 8.67 12.18 25.92
C SER A 19 9.06 13.20 24.83
N ASP A 20 10.32 13.22 24.42
CA ASP A 20 10.85 14.05 23.33
C ASP A 20 10.43 13.55 21.94
N GLN A 21 9.96 12.30 21.82
CA GLN A 21 9.44 11.69 20.59
C GLN A 21 7.90 11.68 20.53
N ARG A 22 7.24 12.34 21.48
CA ARG A 22 5.79 12.31 21.64
C ARG A 22 5.02 12.91 20.46
N LYS A 23 5.62 13.86 19.74
CA LYS A 23 4.99 14.56 18.62
C LYS A 23 5.76 14.27 17.34
N TRP A 24 5.16 13.51 16.42
CA TRP A 24 5.71 13.32 15.08
C TRP A 24 4.98 14.21 14.07
N LYS A 25 5.75 15.09 13.40
CA LYS A 25 5.21 16.06 12.45
C LYS A 25 5.05 15.43 11.07
N LEU A 26 3.93 15.72 10.42
CA LEU A 26 3.69 15.30 9.05
C LEU A 26 4.46 16.20 8.06
N THR A 27 4.88 15.63 6.94
CA THR A 27 5.45 16.38 5.81
C THR A 27 4.34 17.05 5.01
N SER A 28 4.71 17.99 4.14
CA SER A 28 3.77 18.52 3.14
C SER A 28 3.19 17.43 2.22
N ILE A 29 3.92 16.34 1.97
CA ILE A 29 3.47 15.23 1.10
C ILE A 29 2.43 14.38 1.83
N ASP A 30 2.64 14.11 3.11
CA ASP A 30 1.69 13.41 3.97
C ASP A 30 0.35 14.15 4.05
N GLU A 31 0.41 15.49 4.11
CA GLU A 31 -0.76 16.36 4.20
C GLU A 31 -1.58 16.42 2.90
N LEU A 32 -0.94 16.16 1.77
CA LEU A 32 -1.60 16.04 0.47
C LEU A 32 -2.24 14.67 0.25
N GLN A 33 -2.13 13.72 1.19
CA GLN A 33 -2.77 12.41 1.03
C GLN A 33 -4.22 12.44 1.51
N MET A 34 -5.07 11.65 0.86
CA MET A 34 -6.41 11.41 1.39
C MET A 34 -6.30 10.77 2.79
N PRO A 35 -7.21 11.12 3.73
CA PRO A 35 -7.28 10.48 5.05
C PRO A 35 -7.94 9.09 4.98
N ASN A 36 -7.53 8.25 4.01
CA ASN A 36 -8.02 6.90 3.83
C ASN A 36 -6.99 5.86 4.30
N TYR A 37 -7.45 4.62 4.47
CA TYR A 37 -6.60 3.48 4.82
C TYR A 37 -6.21 2.72 3.55
N VAL A 38 -4.91 2.50 3.36
CA VAL A 38 -4.36 1.66 2.29
C VAL A 38 -3.94 0.32 2.88
N GLY A 39 -4.09 -0.74 2.09
CA GLY A 39 -3.92 -2.09 2.58
C GLY A 39 -3.18 -3.07 1.71
N VAL A 40 -2.74 -4.12 2.36
CA VAL A 40 -2.22 -5.34 1.76
C VAL A 40 -2.80 -6.54 2.51
N ILE A 41 -3.10 -7.61 1.79
CA ILE A 41 -3.45 -8.90 2.37
C ILE A 41 -2.39 -9.92 1.97
N PHE A 42 -1.80 -10.57 2.97
CA PHE A 42 -0.85 -11.66 2.78
C PHE A 42 -1.55 -13.00 3.02
N TYR A 43 -1.37 -13.95 2.11
CA TYR A 43 -1.93 -15.30 2.25
C TYR A 43 -0.83 -16.32 2.50
N TYR A 44 -0.98 -17.11 3.55
CA TYR A 44 -0.08 -18.16 3.96
C TYR A 44 -0.85 -19.47 4.02
N ARG A 45 -0.45 -20.45 3.20
CA ARG A 45 -0.92 -21.83 3.36
C ARG A 45 -0.37 -22.41 4.66
N ASP A 46 -1.05 -23.41 5.21
CA ASP A 46 -0.48 -24.10 6.35
C ASP A 46 0.82 -24.79 5.97
N ASN A 47 1.78 -24.77 6.89
CA ASN A 47 3.14 -25.17 6.62
C ASN A 47 3.29 -26.66 6.94
N ALA A 48 3.21 -27.52 5.92
CA ALA A 48 3.34 -28.98 6.06
C ALA A 48 4.68 -29.44 6.70
N GLY A 49 5.69 -28.56 6.75
CA GLY A 49 6.99 -28.82 7.38
C GLY A 49 7.05 -28.59 8.89
N ASN A 50 5.99 -28.05 9.50
CA ASN A 50 5.89 -27.95 10.97
C ASN A 50 4.44 -28.18 11.44
N PRO A 51 3.88 -29.38 11.17
CA PRO A 51 2.51 -29.72 11.53
C PRO A 51 2.38 -29.74 13.06
N GLY A 52 1.49 -28.91 13.62
CA GLY A 52 1.16 -28.93 15.06
C GLY A 52 1.52 -27.70 15.89
N VAL A 53 2.07 -26.62 15.30
CA VAL A 53 2.15 -25.33 16.04
C VAL A 53 0.74 -24.79 16.22
N ASP A 54 0.30 -24.71 17.48
CA ASP A 54 -1.02 -24.19 17.85
C ASP A 54 -1.22 -22.77 17.29
N ILE A 55 -2.39 -22.53 16.71
CA ILE A 55 -2.80 -21.22 16.18
C ILE A 55 -2.69 -20.16 17.29
N SER A 56 -3.04 -20.51 18.53
CA SER A 56 -2.93 -19.59 19.66
C SER A 56 -1.48 -19.18 19.92
N GLN A 57 -0.52 -20.12 19.79
CA GLN A 57 0.90 -19.82 19.92
C GLN A 57 1.40 -18.91 18.78
N ARG A 58 0.97 -19.14 17.53
CA ARG A 58 1.30 -18.26 16.39
C ARG A 58 0.76 -16.85 16.61
N LEU A 59 -0.48 -16.72 17.06
CA LEU A 59 -1.12 -15.43 17.35
C LEU A 59 -0.42 -14.69 18.49
N HIS A 60 -0.01 -15.40 19.53
CA HIS A 60 0.75 -14.82 20.65
C HIS A 60 2.12 -14.33 20.19
N GLN A 61 2.84 -15.13 19.40
CA GLN A 61 4.13 -14.74 18.83
C GLN A 61 4.01 -13.51 17.90
N MET A 62 2.95 -13.44 17.10
CA MET A 62 2.63 -12.29 16.25
C MET A 62 2.37 -11.03 17.08
N GLU A 63 1.61 -11.13 18.17
CA GLU A 63 1.36 -10.02 19.09
C GLU A 63 2.63 -9.53 19.79
N GLU A 64 3.42 -10.46 20.36
CA GLU A 64 4.63 -10.10 21.11
C GLU A 64 5.66 -9.43 20.19
N SER A 65 5.86 -10.00 19.00
CA SER A 65 6.75 -9.41 18.00
C SER A 65 6.23 -8.07 17.46
N LEU A 66 4.91 -7.90 17.35
CA LEU A 66 4.30 -6.61 16.98
C LEU A 66 4.61 -5.56 18.06
N SER A 67 4.45 -5.89 19.34
CA SER A 67 4.79 -5.01 20.46
C SER A 67 6.26 -4.58 20.43
N LYS A 68 7.20 -5.50 20.18
CA LYS A 68 8.63 -5.19 20.01
C LYS A 68 8.88 -4.32 18.78
N THR A 69 8.22 -4.61 17.66
CA THR A 69 8.36 -3.81 16.42
C THR A 69 7.87 -2.39 16.63
N LEU A 70 6.77 -2.20 17.35
CA LEU A 70 6.19 -0.90 17.64
C LEU A 70 7.07 -0.03 18.54
N THR A 71 8.05 -0.59 19.26
CA THR A 71 9.07 0.23 19.93
C THR A 71 9.93 1.00 18.92
N LEU A 72 10.24 0.40 17.76
CA LEU A 72 10.95 1.08 16.69
C LEU A 72 10.00 1.94 15.85
N PHE A 73 8.81 1.42 15.56
CA PHE A 73 7.77 2.08 14.76
C PHE A 73 6.74 2.80 15.63
N TYR A 74 7.22 3.49 16.67
CA TYR A 74 6.38 4.10 17.70
C TYR A 74 5.28 5.03 17.17
N PRO A 75 5.44 5.81 16.07
CA PRO A 75 4.36 6.64 15.57
C PRO A 75 3.14 5.83 15.15
N MET A 76 3.30 4.58 14.71
CA MET A 76 2.20 3.71 14.29
C MET A 76 1.24 3.36 15.45
N ALA A 77 1.72 3.39 16.69
CA ALA A 77 0.91 3.17 17.90
C ALA A 77 0.24 4.46 18.42
N GLY A 78 0.43 5.59 17.74
CA GLY A 78 -0.13 6.88 18.12
C GLY A 78 -1.54 7.14 17.60
N ARG A 79 -1.96 8.40 17.65
CA ARG A 79 -3.21 8.90 17.05
C ARG A 79 -2.95 10.13 16.22
N TYR A 80 -3.72 10.27 15.15
CA TYR A 80 -3.72 11.45 14.31
C TYR A 80 -4.54 12.54 14.98
N ILE A 81 -3.93 13.70 15.14
CA ILE A 81 -4.49 14.90 15.78
C ILE A 81 -4.55 16.00 14.73
N GLU A 82 -5.69 16.69 14.72
CA GLU A 82 -5.88 17.97 14.01
C GLU A 82 -6.18 19.01 15.08
N ASP A 83 -5.34 20.04 15.17
CA ASP A 83 -5.55 21.20 16.05
C ASP A 83 -5.32 22.51 15.29
N ASP A 84 -5.46 23.64 16.00
CA ASP A 84 -5.29 24.97 15.43
C ASP A 84 -3.87 25.23 14.89
N ASP A 85 -2.86 24.48 15.37
CA ASP A 85 -1.45 24.57 14.97
C ASP A 85 -1.09 23.61 13.82
N GLY A 86 -2.03 22.77 13.36
CA GLY A 86 -1.91 21.87 12.22
C GLY A 86 -2.17 20.41 12.55
N CYS A 87 -1.81 19.49 11.64
CA CYS A 87 -1.95 18.06 11.88
C CYS A 87 -0.62 17.39 12.23
N PHE A 88 -0.69 16.42 13.14
CA PHE A 88 0.47 15.66 13.60
C PHE A 88 0.03 14.31 14.17
N ILE A 89 1.00 13.45 14.45
CA ILE A 89 0.78 12.21 15.19
C ILE A 89 1.20 12.41 16.64
N ASP A 90 0.24 12.26 17.57
CA ASP A 90 0.51 12.09 18.99
C ASP A 90 0.92 10.63 19.22
N CYS A 91 2.22 10.41 19.42
CA CYS A 91 2.83 9.10 19.67
C CYS A 91 2.51 8.63 21.09
N ASN A 92 1.23 8.34 21.32
CA ASN A 92 0.65 8.16 22.64
C ASN A 92 0.59 6.75 23.19
N ASP A 93 1.18 5.80 22.49
CA ASP A 93 1.20 4.38 22.85
C ASP A 93 -0.21 3.83 23.12
N LEU A 94 -1.24 4.41 22.51
CA LEU A 94 -2.60 3.87 22.57
C LEU A 94 -2.69 2.54 21.79
N GLY A 95 -1.74 2.28 20.90
CA GLY A 95 -1.53 0.99 20.25
C GLY A 95 -2.22 0.87 18.90
N VAL A 96 -1.89 -0.22 18.21
CA VAL A 96 -2.48 -0.63 16.93
C VAL A 96 -3.60 -1.63 17.17
N ASP A 97 -4.62 -1.64 16.32
CA ASP A 97 -5.64 -2.69 16.39
C ASP A 97 -5.06 -4.00 15.89
N PHE A 98 -5.06 -5.01 16.75
CA PHE A 98 -4.75 -6.38 16.39
C PHE A 98 -6.02 -7.22 16.59
N VAL A 99 -6.45 -7.86 15.51
CA VAL A 99 -7.73 -8.56 15.42
C VAL A 99 -7.49 -10.00 15.01
N HIS A 100 -8.20 -10.93 15.62
CA HIS A 100 -8.25 -12.31 15.15
C HIS A 100 -9.67 -12.66 14.72
N ALA A 101 -9.78 -13.22 13.53
CA ALA A 101 -11.01 -13.74 12.98
C ALA A 101 -10.84 -15.19 12.52
N LYS A 102 -11.92 -15.96 12.56
CA LYS A 102 -12.02 -17.26 11.90
C LYS A 102 -12.77 -17.10 10.58
N VAL A 103 -12.35 -17.86 9.58
CA VAL A 103 -13.00 -17.90 8.27
C VAL A 103 -13.48 -19.31 8.00
N ASP A 104 -14.77 -19.47 7.69
CA ASP A 104 -15.29 -20.76 7.25
C ASP A 104 -14.74 -21.10 5.85
N GLY A 105 -14.20 -22.31 5.72
CA GLY A 105 -13.58 -22.78 4.48
C GLY A 105 -12.05 -22.70 4.42
N GLN A 106 -11.55 -22.87 3.19
CA GLN A 106 -10.17 -23.23 2.91
C GLN A 106 -9.46 -22.11 2.13
N ILE A 107 -8.24 -21.75 2.52
CA ILE A 107 -7.51 -20.63 1.89
C ILE A 107 -7.32 -20.81 0.37
N ASP A 108 -7.22 -22.05 -0.12
CA ASP A 108 -7.07 -22.32 -1.55
C ASP A 108 -8.29 -21.87 -2.37
N GLN A 109 -9.49 -21.88 -1.80
CA GLN A 109 -10.68 -21.40 -2.51
C GLN A 109 -10.61 -19.89 -2.79
N LEU A 110 -9.88 -19.12 -1.96
CA LEU A 110 -9.58 -17.71 -2.22
C LEU A 110 -8.54 -17.54 -3.33
N LEU A 111 -7.50 -18.38 -3.31
CA LEU A 111 -6.34 -18.22 -4.20
C LEU A 111 -6.63 -18.59 -5.66
N HIS A 112 -7.57 -19.51 -5.89
CA HIS A 112 -7.94 -20.02 -7.22
C HIS A 112 -9.06 -19.24 -7.92
N ARG A 113 -9.70 -18.28 -7.23
CA ARG A 113 -10.78 -17.46 -7.79
C ARG A 113 -10.29 -16.05 -8.12
N ASP A 114 -11.12 -15.31 -8.84
CA ASP A 114 -10.94 -13.87 -8.92
C ASP A 114 -11.16 -13.22 -7.54
N PRO A 115 -10.52 -12.08 -7.26
CA PRO A 115 -10.69 -11.38 -5.99
C PRO A 115 -12.16 -11.02 -5.74
N ASP A 116 -12.72 -11.58 -4.67
CA ASP A 116 -14.05 -11.22 -4.16
C ASP A 116 -13.89 -9.99 -3.25
N MET A 117 -14.29 -8.81 -3.75
CA MET A 117 -14.07 -7.54 -3.06
C MET A 117 -14.79 -7.45 -1.72
N ASP A 118 -16.00 -8.01 -1.62
CA ASP A 118 -16.76 -8.03 -0.37
C ASP A 118 -16.00 -8.84 0.66
N LEU A 119 -15.52 -10.03 0.27
CA LEU A 119 -14.74 -10.88 1.14
C LEU A 119 -13.40 -10.25 1.55
N LEU A 120 -12.71 -9.54 0.64
CA LEU A 120 -11.47 -8.82 0.97
C LEU A 120 -11.71 -7.68 1.98
N GLU A 121 -12.86 -7.01 1.90
CA GLU A 121 -13.29 -6.04 2.89
C GLU A 121 -13.54 -6.70 4.25
N TYR A 122 -14.17 -7.88 4.30
CA TYR A 122 -14.36 -8.61 5.56
C TYR A 122 -13.06 -9.15 6.17
N LEU A 123 -12.07 -9.53 5.35
CA LEU A 123 -10.74 -9.96 5.81
C LEU A 123 -9.91 -8.81 6.38
N SER A 124 -10.37 -7.57 6.20
CA SER A 124 -9.67 -6.35 6.54
C SER A 124 -10.71 -5.25 6.84
N GLN A 125 -11.32 -5.29 8.04
CA GLN A 125 -12.31 -4.28 8.46
C GLN A 125 -11.65 -3.11 9.19
N PHE A 126 -12.06 -1.87 8.88
CA PHE A 126 -11.42 -0.66 9.39
C PHE A 126 -12.42 0.46 9.71
N PRO A 127 -12.00 1.43 10.54
CA PRO A 127 -12.76 2.65 10.75
C PRO A 127 -12.86 3.49 9.47
N ASN A 128 -14.00 4.14 9.28
CA ASN A 128 -14.24 5.04 8.13
C ASN A 128 -13.66 6.45 8.32
N ASN A 129 -13.20 6.78 9.53
CA ASN A 129 -12.63 8.08 9.88
C ASN A 129 -11.25 7.93 10.53
N LEU A 130 -10.36 8.88 10.28
CA LEU A 130 -8.98 8.84 10.78
C LEU A 130 -8.88 9.35 12.23
N VAL A 131 -9.50 10.49 12.54
CA VAL A 131 -9.38 11.16 13.84
C VAL A 131 -9.88 10.24 14.96
N GLY A 132 -9.05 10.07 16.00
CA GLY A 132 -9.34 9.23 17.17
C GLY A 132 -9.17 7.71 16.95
N ASN A 133 -8.98 7.26 15.71
CA ASN A 133 -8.83 5.84 15.38
C ASN A 133 -7.36 5.41 15.31
N PRO A 134 -7.08 4.10 15.47
CA PRO A 134 -5.74 3.55 15.29
C PRO A 134 -5.21 3.77 13.88
N LEU A 135 -3.95 4.19 13.77
CA LEU A 135 -3.31 4.50 12.49
C LEU A 135 -3.00 3.25 11.66
N VAL A 136 -2.85 2.12 12.35
CA VAL A 136 -2.59 0.80 11.78
C VAL A 136 -3.54 -0.20 12.40
N VAL A 137 -4.07 -1.08 11.56
CA VAL A 137 -4.99 -2.14 11.96
C VAL A 137 -4.57 -3.41 11.22
N ILE A 138 -4.45 -4.50 11.97
CA ILE A 138 -3.97 -5.80 11.51
C ILE A 138 -5.01 -6.85 11.90
N GLN A 139 -5.57 -7.53 10.91
CA GLN A 139 -6.51 -8.62 11.08
C GLN A 139 -5.89 -9.94 10.62
N VAL A 140 -5.69 -10.86 11.56
CA VAL A 140 -5.24 -12.23 11.31
C VAL A 140 -6.48 -13.11 11.16
N ASN A 141 -6.65 -13.68 9.98
CA ASN A 141 -7.79 -14.52 9.61
C ASN A 141 -7.32 -15.97 9.52
N THR A 142 -7.83 -16.84 10.39
CA THR A 142 -7.46 -18.26 10.43
C THR A 142 -8.53 -19.10 9.74
N PHE A 143 -8.07 -19.99 8.85
CA PHE A 143 -8.93 -20.88 8.06
C PHE A 143 -8.97 -22.28 8.71
N GLU A 144 -10.01 -23.05 8.42
CA GLU A 144 -10.16 -24.43 8.88
C GLU A 144 -8.98 -25.33 8.48
N CYS A 145 -8.32 -24.97 7.38
CA CYS A 145 -7.15 -25.67 6.83
C CYS A 145 -5.82 -25.34 7.54
N GLY A 146 -5.85 -24.53 8.60
CA GLY A 146 -4.64 -23.98 9.25
C GLY A 146 -3.97 -22.83 8.48
N GLY A 147 -4.47 -22.49 7.30
CA GLY A 147 -4.02 -21.35 6.52
C GLY A 147 -4.34 -20.03 7.22
N ILE A 148 -3.58 -18.98 6.90
CA ILE A 148 -3.72 -17.66 7.50
C ILE A 148 -3.76 -16.60 6.40
N ALA A 149 -4.72 -15.68 6.48
CA ALA A 149 -4.67 -14.42 5.75
C ALA A 149 -4.46 -13.24 6.71
N ILE A 150 -3.41 -12.46 6.50
CA ILE A 150 -3.10 -11.28 7.31
C ILE A 150 -3.47 -10.05 6.50
N GLY A 151 -4.57 -9.41 6.87
CA GLY A 151 -4.94 -8.09 6.35
C GLY A 151 -4.28 -7.01 7.19
N LEU A 152 -3.53 -6.12 6.55
CA LEU A 152 -2.94 -4.94 7.19
C LEU A 152 -3.41 -3.72 6.45
N ARG A 153 -3.92 -2.74 7.18
CA ARG A 153 -4.09 -1.37 6.67
C ARG A 153 -3.42 -0.34 7.55
N SER A 154 -2.93 0.70 6.91
CA SER A 154 -2.42 1.91 7.55
C SER A 154 -3.02 3.15 6.89
N THR A 155 -3.18 4.22 7.65
CA THR A 155 -3.59 5.50 7.08
C THR A 155 -2.56 5.99 6.06
N HIS A 156 -3.03 6.43 4.89
CA HIS A 156 -2.15 6.99 3.88
C HIS A 156 -1.49 8.28 4.36
N ARG A 157 -1.98 8.93 5.43
CA ARG A 157 -1.36 10.10 6.05
C ARG A 157 0.01 9.84 6.67
N ILE A 158 0.35 8.59 7.03
CA ILE A 158 1.63 8.29 7.72
C ILE A 158 2.57 7.40 6.93
N SER A 159 2.10 6.81 5.85
CA SER A 159 2.86 5.77 5.16
C SER A 159 2.48 5.65 3.70
N ASP A 160 3.50 5.70 2.84
CA ASP A 160 3.43 5.08 1.52
C ASP A 160 3.67 3.56 1.60
N VAL A 161 3.53 2.87 0.47
CA VAL A 161 3.76 1.41 0.38
C VAL A 161 5.18 1.02 0.77
N HIS A 162 6.18 1.90 0.57
CA HIS A 162 7.56 1.66 0.98
C HIS A 162 7.68 1.60 2.51
N THR A 163 7.11 2.58 3.21
CA THR A 163 7.04 2.61 4.67
C THR A 163 6.32 1.38 5.23
N MET A 164 5.18 1.01 4.62
CA MET A 164 4.42 -0.19 4.99
C MET A 164 5.26 -1.47 4.79
N ALA A 165 6.02 -1.56 3.71
CA ALA A 165 6.89 -2.70 3.45
C ALA A 165 8.03 -2.84 4.48
N ILE A 166 8.66 -1.73 4.89
CA ILE A 166 9.67 -1.75 5.96
C ILE A 166 9.03 -2.25 7.26
N PHE A 167 7.87 -1.71 7.64
CA PHE A 167 7.17 -2.13 8.86
C PHE A 167 6.83 -3.62 8.86
N VAL A 168 6.23 -4.13 7.78
CA VAL A 168 5.88 -5.56 7.65
C VAL A 168 7.12 -6.44 7.69
N ASN A 169 8.20 -6.05 7.00
CA ASN A 169 9.44 -6.81 6.99
C ASN A 169 10.10 -6.83 8.38
N SER A 170 10.11 -5.71 9.09
CA SER A 170 10.61 -5.62 10.46
C SER A 170 9.76 -6.47 11.41
N TRP A 171 8.43 -6.41 11.31
CA TRP A 171 7.54 -7.23 12.11
C TRP A 171 7.72 -8.73 11.84
N ALA A 172 7.76 -9.14 10.58
CA ALA A 172 8.01 -10.53 10.21
C ALA A 172 9.38 -11.02 10.69
N THR A 173 10.40 -10.15 10.69
CA THR A 173 11.75 -10.47 11.17
C THR A 173 11.78 -10.62 12.69
N ALA A 174 11.13 -9.71 13.42
CA ALA A 174 10.92 -9.81 14.86
C ALA A 174 10.13 -11.08 15.23
N CYS A 175 9.09 -11.42 14.45
CA CYS A 175 8.28 -12.62 14.66
C CYS A 175 9.10 -13.91 14.50
N ARG A 176 10.14 -13.91 13.65
CA ARG A 176 11.09 -15.03 13.53
C ARG A 176 12.16 -15.07 14.62
N GLY A 177 12.12 -14.16 15.60
CA GLY A 177 13.08 -14.09 16.72
C GLY A 177 14.31 -13.21 16.46
N ASN A 178 14.38 -12.51 15.33
CA ASN A 178 15.58 -11.76 14.93
C ASN A 178 15.41 -10.23 15.12
N VAL A 179 14.93 -9.81 16.28
CA VAL A 179 14.61 -8.40 16.56
C VAL A 179 15.83 -7.49 16.39
N ASP A 180 17.02 -7.94 16.77
CA ASP A 180 18.26 -7.15 16.72
C ASP A 180 18.73 -6.81 15.29
N VAL A 181 18.18 -7.49 14.28
CA VAL A 181 18.51 -7.30 12.86
C VAL A 181 17.45 -6.43 12.15
N THR A 182 16.42 -5.97 12.87
CA THR A 182 15.36 -5.15 12.28
C THR A 182 15.88 -3.78 11.87
N VAL A 183 15.37 -3.28 10.73
CA VAL A 183 15.71 -1.95 10.24
C VAL A 183 15.11 -0.92 11.19
N CYS A 184 15.96 -0.06 11.76
CA CYS A 184 15.50 1.09 12.54
C CYS A 184 14.87 2.11 11.58
N PRO A 185 13.58 2.47 11.71
CA PRO A 185 12.94 3.46 10.85
C PRO A 185 13.47 4.87 11.15
N ASN A 186 13.50 5.72 10.11
CA ASN A 186 13.84 7.13 10.25
C ASN A 186 12.59 7.99 10.04
N PHE A 187 12.21 8.80 11.04
CA PHE A 187 11.00 9.63 11.02
C PHE A 187 11.27 11.13 10.79
N GLU A 188 12.44 11.47 10.23
CA GLU A 188 12.93 12.86 10.13
C GLU A 188 12.55 13.58 8.83
N LEU A 189 11.71 12.98 7.97
CA LEU A 189 11.34 13.60 6.68
C LEU A 189 10.73 14.99 6.83
N SER A 190 10.01 15.26 7.93
CA SER A 190 9.42 16.57 8.20
C SER A 190 10.44 17.69 8.38
N SER A 191 11.70 17.37 8.73
CA SER A 191 12.78 18.36 8.81
C SER A 191 13.21 18.86 7.42
N LEU A 192 13.07 18.02 6.39
CA LEU A 192 13.45 18.32 5.01
C LEU A 192 12.27 18.88 4.20
N PHE A 193 11.06 18.42 4.50
CA PHE A 193 9.83 18.81 3.83
C PHE A 193 8.82 19.36 4.86
N PRO A 194 9.15 20.45 5.57
CA PRO A 194 8.28 21.00 6.58
C PRO A 194 7.00 21.52 5.92
N MET A 195 5.89 21.38 6.64
CA MET A 195 4.66 22.05 6.28
C MET A 195 4.87 23.58 6.26
N LYS A 196 4.47 24.23 5.17
CA LYS A 196 4.23 25.67 5.15
C LYS A 196 2.71 25.86 5.20
N VAL A 197 2.24 26.44 6.30
CA VAL A 197 0.82 26.60 6.70
C VAL A 197 -0.16 26.89 5.54
N SER A 198 -1.34 26.25 5.63
CA SER A 198 -2.66 26.61 5.02
C SER A 198 -3.22 25.82 3.83
N ALA A 199 -2.62 24.71 3.42
CA ALA A 199 -3.25 23.83 2.42
C ALA A 199 -3.55 22.45 3.02
N VAL A 200 -4.53 22.36 3.92
CA VAL A 200 -5.29 21.10 4.00
C VAL A 200 -5.86 20.95 2.60
N ALA A 201 -5.35 19.98 1.83
CA ALA A 201 -5.96 19.68 0.55
C ALA A 201 -7.40 19.33 0.85
N ASN A 202 -8.32 20.23 0.51
CA ASN A 202 -9.75 19.95 0.54
C ASN A 202 -10.00 18.91 -0.54
N TRP A 203 -9.73 17.65 -0.20
CA TRP A 203 -10.12 16.55 -1.05
C TRP A 203 -11.63 16.62 -1.12
N PRO A 204 -12.20 16.85 -2.32
CA PRO A 204 -13.64 16.72 -2.42
C PRO A 204 -13.99 15.33 -1.90
N PRO A 205 -15.07 15.19 -1.09
CA PRO A 205 -15.50 13.87 -0.65
C PRO A 205 -15.57 12.97 -1.88
N PRO A 206 -15.08 11.71 -1.79
CA PRO A 206 -15.04 10.81 -2.93
C PRO A 206 -16.42 10.85 -3.59
N ARG A 207 -16.46 11.31 -4.85
CA ARG A 207 -17.71 11.38 -5.59
C ARG A 207 -18.22 9.96 -5.70
N ILE A 208 -19.28 9.63 -4.97
CA ILE A 208 -20.02 8.40 -5.19
C ILE A 208 -20.74 8.61 -6.53
N ILE A 209 -20.08 8.26 -7.64
CA ILE A 209 -20.64 8.32 -8.98
C ILE A 209 -21.58 7.12 -9.13
N GLY A 210 -22.76 7.23 -8.51
CA GLY A 210 -23.83 6.24 -8.55
C GLY A 210 -23.49 4.92 -7.85
N SER A 211 -24.49 4.04 -7.77
CA SER A 211 -24.40 2.66 -7.32
C SER A 211 -23.73 1.75 -8.37
N LYS A 212 -22.65 2.22 -9.01
CA LYS A 212 -21.95 1.39 -10.00
C LYS A 212 -21.16 0.32 -9.26
N GLU A 213 -21.62 -0.93 -9.37
CA GLU A 213 -20.85 -2.09 -8.95
C GLU A 213 -19.56 -2.16 -9.78
N PHE A 214 -18.41 -2.09 -9.11
CA PHE A 214 -17.12 -2.30 -9.73
C PHE A 214 -16.73 -3.77 -9.53
N THR A 215 -16.35 -4.44 -10.61
CA THR A 215 -15.73 -5.77 -10.53
C THR A 215 -14.21 -5.61 -10.56
N VAL A 216 -13.52 -6.39 -9.74
CA VAL A 216 -12.06 -6.48 -9.74
C VAL A 216 -11.65 -7.84 -10.31
N SER A 217 -10.74 -7.81 -11.29
CA SER A 217 -10.18 -9.02 -11.91
C SER A 217 -8.66 -9.01 -11.80
N ARG A 218 -8.07 -10.21 -11.67
CA ARG A 218 -6.62 -10.35 -11.53
C ARG A 218 -5.99 -10.87 -12.83
N PHE A 219 -5.25 -10.01 -13.53
CA PHE A 219 -4.52 -10.37 -14.74
C PHE A 219 -3.10 -10.85 -14.41
N ARG A 220 -2.75 -12.06 -14.85
CA ARG A 220 -1.41 -12.64 -14.65
C ARG A 220 -0.62 -12.62 -15.95
N PHE A 221 0.51 -11.92 -15.94
CA PHE A 221 1.47 -11.90 -17.06
C PHE A 221 2.63 -12.85 -16.76
N SER A 222 2.79 -13.89 -17.58
CA SER A 222 3.93 -14.82 -17.47
C SER A 222 5.23 -14.18 -17.96
N GLY A 223 6.38 -14.77 -17.59
CA GLY A 223 7.69 -14.34 -18.11
C GLY A 223 7.75 -14.36 -19.64
N ASP A 224 7.16 -15.37 -20.26
CA ASP A 224 7.06 -15.49 -21.72
C ASP A 224 6.18 -14.41 -22.34
N ALA A 225 5.02 -14.12 -21.72
CA ALA A 225 4.14 -13.05 -22.18
C ALA A 225 4.85 -11.69 -22.14
N VAL A 226 5.54 -11.38 -21.05
CA VAL A 226 6.33 -10.15 -20.91
C VAL A 226 7.48 -10.10 -21.93
N SER A 227 8.13 -11.22 -22.20
CA SER A 227 9.20 -11.31 -23.20
C SER A 227 8.68 -11.06 -24.62
N LYS A 228 7.51 -11.60 -24.96
CA LYS A 228 6.81 -11.32 -26.22
C LYS A 228 6.42 -9.84 -26.34
N LEU A 229 5.86 -9.24 -25.28
CA LEU A 229 5.52 -7.81 -25.28
C LEU A 229 6.75 -6.92 -25.50
N ARG A 230 7.88 -7.26 -24.90
CA ARG A 230 9.15 -6.55 -25.13
C ARG A 230 9.66 -6.68 -26.57
N ALA A 231 9.49 -7.84 -27.21
CA ALA A 231 9.87 -8.02 -28.60
C ALA A 231 9.02 -7.14 -29.52
N LEU A 232 7.70 -7.17 -29.34
CA LEU A 232 6.77 -6.32 -30.09
C LEU A 232 7.10 -4.82 -29.93
N ALA A 233 7.32 -4.37 -28.69
CA ALA A 233 7.66 -2.97 -28.43
C ALA A 233 8.99 -2.54 -29.08
N ARG A 234 9.96 -3.45 -29.22
CA ARG A 234 11.20 -3.17 -29.96
C ARG A 234 10.98 -3.11 -31.45
N ASP A 235 10.21 -4.04 -32.00
CA ASP A 235 9.90 -4.07 -33.43
C ASP A 235 9.18 -2.79 -33.89
N ASP A 236 8.22 -2.31 -33.09
CA ASP A 236 7.50 -1.05 -33.34
C ASP A 236 8.40 0.20 -33.23
N ALA A 237 9.48 0.13 -32.46
CA ALA A 237 10.39 1.26 -32.19
C ALA A 237 11.64 1.29 -33.09
N LYS A 238 11.81 0.32 -34.00
CA LYS A 238 13.00 0.19 -34.87
C LYS A 238 13.33 1.45 -35.68
N ASP A 239 12.30 2.22 -36.07
CA ASP A 239 12.45 3.43 -36.88
C ASP A 239 12.63 4.71 -36.04
N SER A 240 12.49 4.63 -34.70
CA SER A 240 12.24 5.79 -33.83
C SER A 240 13.17 5.89 -32.61
N MET A 241 13.81 4.79 -32.21
CA MET A 241 14.63 4.70 -31.00
C MET A 241 16.03 4.14 -31.31
N GLY A 242 17.03 4.54 -30.53
CA GLY A 242 18.39 3.99 -30.67
C GLY A 242 18.44 2.48 -30.44
N ASN A 243 19.39 1.81 -31.10
CA ASN A 243 19.56 0.34 -31.10
C ASN A 243 19.64 -0.34 -29.71
N ASN A 244 19.80 0.43 -28.62
CA ASN A 244 19.91 -0.07 -27.24
C ASN A 244 18.64 0.11 -26.39
N PHE A 245 17.51 0.52 -26.98
CA PHE A 245 16.26 0.69 -26.22
C PHE A 245 15.68 -0.66 -25.76
N GLN A 246 15.53 -0.84 -24.44
CA GLN A 246 14.89 -2.01 -23.85
C GLN A 246 13.84 -1.61 -22.82
N PRO A 247 12.54 -1.70 -23.16
CA PRO A 247 11.49 -1.34 -22.21
C PRO A 247 11.44 -2.32 -21.03
N SER A 248 11.25 -1.76 -19.84
CA SER A 248 11.06 -2.47 -18.58
C SER A 248 9.76 -3.29 -18.59
N ARG A 249 9.64 -4.20 -17.62
CA ARG A 249 8.41 -5.01 -17.46
C ARG A 249 7.20 -4.13 -17.13
N VAL A 250 7.41 -3.07 -16.34
CA VAL A 250 6.34 -2.14 -15.95
C VAL A 250 5.87 -1.37 -17.16
N GLU A 251 6.77 -0.82 -17.97
CA GLU A 251 6.40 -0.06 -19.17
C GLU A 251 5.58 -0.89 -20.16
N VAL A 252 6.02 -2.11 -20.49
CA VAL A 252 5.30 -2.93 -21.49
C VAL A 252 3.93 -3.41 -20.99
N VAL A 253 3.80 -3.74 -19.70
CA VAL A 253 2.53 -4.18 -19.12
C VAL A 253 1.57 -2.99 -18.98
N SER A 254 2.05 -1.87 -18.46
CA SER A 254 1.24 -0.65 -18.35
C SER A 254 0.77 -0.16 -19.71
N ALA A 255 1.65 -0.13 -20.73
CA ALA A 255 1.28 0.26 -22.08
C ALA A 255 0.18 -0.65 -22.67
N LEU A 256 0.27 -1.97 -22.44
CA LEU A 256 -0.77 -2.91 -22.87
C LEU A 256 -2.11 -2.64 -22.19
N ILE A 257 -2.11 -2.45 -20.86
CA ILE A 257 -3.33 -2.15 -20.09
C ILE A 257 -3.94 -0.82 -20.56
N SER A 258 -3.12 0.23 -20.69
CA SER A 258 -3.57 1.53 -21.19
C SER A 258 -4.18 1.41 -22.59
N LYS A 259 -3.53 0.68 -23.51
CA LYS A 259 -4.07 0.42 -24.85
C LYS A 259 -5.41 -0.33 -24.83
N ALA A 260 -5.58 -1.28 -23.90
CA ALA A 260 -6.84 -1.99 -23.73
C ALA A 260 -7.95 -1.06 -23.21
N LEU A 261 -7.65 -0.22 -22.20
CA LEU A 261 -8.60 0.75 -21.65
C LEU A 261 -9.03 1.80 -22.67
N VAL A 262 -8.09 2.31 -23.48
CA VAL A 262 -8.39 3.23 -24.59
C VAL A 262 -9.37 2.61 -25.58
N LYS A 263 -9.16 1.35 -25.95
CA LYS A 263 -10.05 0.63 -26.88
C LYS A 263 -11.45 0.43 -26.29
N ILE A 264 -11.54 0.09 -25.01
CA ILE A 264 -12.82 -0.10 -24.31
C ILE A 264 -13.60 1.22 -24.28
N ASP A 265 -12.94 2.32 -23.90
CA ASP A 265 -13.58 3.65 -23.86
C ASP A 265 -14.09 4.07 -25.25
N ARG A 266 -13.26 3.91 -26.28
CA ARG A 266 -13.64 4.19 -27.68
C ARG A 266 -14.86 3.38 -28.13
N CYS A 267 -14.93 2.09 -27.79
CA CYS A 267 -16.09 1.25 -28.11
C CYS A 267 -17.37 1.69 -27.38
N GLY A 268 -17.25 2.22 -26.16
CA GLY A 268 -18.41 2.64 -25.36
C GLY A 268 -18.94 4.04 -25.71
N GLN A 269 -18.06 4.96 -26.10
CA GLN A 269 -18.41 6.38 -26.32
C GLN A 269 -18.52 6.77 -27.80
N GLY A 270 -18.02 5.94 -28.72
CA GLY A 270 -18.07 6.20 -30.17
C GLY A 270 -17.04 7.21 -30.68
N GLU A 271 -16.29 7.87 -29.79
CA GLU A 271 -15.26 8.87 -30.12
C GLU A 271 -13.97 8.64 -29.32
N GLU A 272 -12.83 9.10 -29.83
CA GLU A 272 -11.56 9.08 -29.11
C GLU A 272 -11.44 10.31 -28.20
N ARG A 273 -11.12 10.09 -26.92
CA ARG A 273 -10.94 11.14 -25.91
C ARG A 273 -9.50 11.22 -25.43
N PRO A 274 -9.07 12.38 -24.90
CA PRO A 274 -7.78 12.49 -24.24
C PRO A 274 -7.67 11.52 -23.07
N ILE A 275 -6.55 10.79 -23.01
CA ILE A 275 -6.28 9.82 -21.94
C ILE A 275 -4.98 10.19 -21.25
N ALA A 276 -5.02 10.15 -19.91
CA ALA A 276 -3.87 10.32 -19.05
C ALA A 276 -3.65 9.06 -18.22
N VAL A 277 -2.42 8.56 -18.20
CA VAL A 277 -1.99 7.42 -17.39
C VAL A 277 -1.02 7.96 -16.35
N TYR A 278 -1.33 7.75 -15.07
CA TYR A 278 -0.49 8.17 -13.96
C TYR A 278 0.21 6.96 -13.35
N MET A 279 1.50 7.09 -13.05
CA MET A 279 2.26 6.10 -12.30
C MET A 279 2.95 6.78 -11.13
N THR A 280 2.83 6.18 -9.94
CA THR A 280 3.56 6.64 -8.75
C THR A 280 4.94 5.99 -8.70
N PHE A 281 5.92 6.71 -8.17
CA PHE A 281 7.27 6.18 -7.98
C PHE A 281 7.92 6.73 -6.71
N ASN A 282 8.75 5.90 -6.09
CA ASN A 282 9.48 6.25 -4.86
C ASN A 282 10.53 7.33 -5.15
N LEU A 283 10.59 8.37 -4.32
CA LEU A 283 11.54 9.48 -4.47
C LEU A 283 12.85 9.27 -3.69
N ARG A 284 12.89 8.33 -2.72
CA ARG A 284 14.01 8.20 -1.77
C ARG A 284 15.38 8.05 -2.45
N ASP A 285 15.44 7.34 -3.57
CA ASP A 285 16.66 7.08 -4.35
C ASP A 285 16.78 7.93 -5.62
N LYS A 286 15.88 8.91 -5.83
CA LYS A 286 15.77 9.69 -7.08
C LYS A 286 15.97 11.19 -6.90
N VAL A 287 16.08 11.67 -5.68
CA VAL A 287 16.36 13.09 -5.40
C VAL A 287 17.85 13.29 -5.07
N LYS A 288 18.36 14.51 -5.32
CA LYS A 288 19.75 14.87 -4.96
C LYS A 288 19.98 14.99 -3.44
N LEU A 289 18.91 14.93 -2.64
CA LEU A 289 18.98 14.90 -1.19
C LEU A 289 19.35 13.50 -0.71
N LYS A 290 20.22 13.40 0.30
CA LYS A 290 20.56 12.13 0.93
C LYS A 290 19.41 11.69 1.84
N ILE A 291 18.37 11.09 1.25
CA ILE A 291 17.25 10.51 1.99
C ILE A 291 17.61 9.06 2.36
N PRO A 292 17.64 8.72 3.66
CA PRO A 292 17.86 7.34 4.07
C PRO A 292 16.82 6.38 3.49
N ALA A 293 17.26 5.18 3.07
CA ALA A 293 16.35 4.18 2.50
C ALA A 293 15.29 3.69 3.50
N ASN A 294 15.56 3.83 4.81
CA ASN A 294 14.69 3.53 5.93
C ASN A 294 13.80 4.71 6.35
N SER A 295 13.75 5.81 5.61
CA SER A 295 12.86 6.93 5.92
C SER A 295 11.39 6.56 5.77
N CYS A 296 10.60 6.83 6.80
CA CYS A 296 9.19 6.53 6.92
C CYS A 296 8.33 7.79 6.73
N GLY A 297 7.16 7.61 6.14
CA GLY A 297 6.27 8.69 5.67
C GLY A 297 6.00 8.56 4.17
N ASN A 298 5.21 9.46 3.61
CA ASN A 298 5.01 9.53 2.17
C ASN A 298 6.19 10.23 1.51
N PHE A 299 6.87 9.53 0.59
CA PHE A 299 7.91 10.14 -0.21
C PHE A 299 7.93 9.54 -1.63
N PHE A 300 6.93 9.92 -2.40
CA PHE A 300 6.72 9.49 -3.78
C PHE A 300 6.27 10.67 -4.65
N SER A 301 6.40 10.53 -5.97
CA SER A 301 5.82 11.45 -6.95
C SER A 301 5.02 10.68 -8.00
N MET A 302 4.31 11.40 -8.86
CA MET A 302 3.52 10.88 -9.96
C MET A 302 4.11 11.35 -11.29
N ILE A 303 4.35 10.41 -12.21
CA ILE A 303 4.59 10.73 -13.62
C ILE A 303 3.31 10.49 -14.41
N SER A 304 3.03 11.34 -15.39
CA SER A 304 1.88 11.17 -16.28
C SER A 304 2.31 11.04 -17.74
N GLY A 305 1.70 10.09 -18.46
CA GLY A 305 1.72 10.03 -19.91
C GLY A 305 0.36 10.44 -20.45
N ARG A 306 0.32 11.38 -21.40
CA ARG A 306 -0.91 11.88 -22.03
C ARG A 306 -0.94 11.59 -23.51
N SER A 307 -2.15 11.34 -24.03
CA SER A 307 -2.41 11.21 -25.47
C SER A 307 -3.62 12.07 -25.81
N ASP A 308 -3.38 13.17 -26.52
CA ASP A 308 -4.38 14.20 -26.82
C ASP A 308 -4.98 14.10 -28.23
N GLN A 309 -4.61 13.09 -29.04
CA GLN A 309 -5.07 12.97 -30.44
C GLN A 309 -5.54 11.58 -30.86
N PRO A 310 -6.45 11.53 -31.86
CA PRO A 310 -6.90 10.28 -32.46
C PRO A 310 -5.72 9.56 -33.10
N ALA A 311 -5.69 8.23 -33.09
CA ALA A 311 -4.60 7.45 -33.69
C ALA A 311 -4.58 7.58 -35.23
N ALA A 312 -4.13 8.71 -35.73
CA ALA A 312 -3.77 8.97 -37.11
C ALA A 312 -2.43 9.72 -37.13
N SER A 313 -1.39 8.99 -37.51
CA SER A 313 0.00 9.43 -37.73
C SER A 313 0.88 9.55 -36.47
N LYS A 314 1.89 8.65 -36.45
CA LYS A 314 3.18 8.68 -35.76
C LYS A 314 3.54 10.02 -35.09
N ARG A 315 3.24 10.20 -33.81
CA ARG A 315 4.04 11.06 -32.91
C ARG A 315 4.14 10.44 -31.51
N ASN A 316 5.33 10.53 -30.94
CA ASN A 316 5.67 9.99 -29.62
C ASN A 316 4.84 10.68 -28.52
N PRO A 317 4.47 9.96 -27.44
CA PRO A 317 3.85 10.58 -26.29
C PRO A 317 4.81 11.60 -25.65
N GLU A 318 4.31 12.81 -25.36
CA GLU A 318 5.03 13.82 -24.60
C GLU A 318 4.84 13.54 -23.09
N PHE A 319 5.96 13.44 -22.37
CA PHE A 319 5.97 13.33 -20.91
C PHE A 319 6.23 14.71 -20.32
N ASN A 320 5.25 15.24 -19.57
CA ASN A 320 5.44 16.43 -18.76
C ASN A 320 5.61 16.00 -17.30
N GLU A 321 6.71 16.43 -16.67
CA GLU A 321 6.88 16.37 -15.21
C GLU A 321 5.96 17.41 -14.58
N MET A 322 5.19 17.00 -13.56
CA MET A 322 4.38 17.87 -12.70
C MET A 322 4.97 17.88 -11.30
#